data_AF-A0A1V4EDS2-F1
#
_entry.id   AF-A0A1V4EDS2-F1
#
_cell.length_a   1.000
_cell.length_b   1.000
_cell.length_c   1.000
_cell.angle_alpha   90.00
_cell.angle_beta   90.00
_cell.angle_gamma   90.00
#
_symmetry.space_group_name_H-M   'P 1'
#
loop_
_entity.id
_entity.type
_entity.pdbx_description
1 polymer ?
#
loop_
_entity_poly.entity_id
_entity_poly.type
_entity_poly.pdbx_seq_one_letter_code
_entity_poly.pdbx_strand_id
1 'polypeptide(L)'
;MRRLKAELTELVADAVPVQVTFESPEDPSSGCTKTATAKARVKLPEPLGNRELAVGYPAAVFTAQGAKPPALRLCGDLGCTPPATGCTADSYEQAVKAVDVPTHTYRDAEHCDGKWLVLDLSWRTGPACGDQADSACTSRLGDRWFYRAEKPGWKPFFRTTEGGCRAVRDREPAFPTALCASLEPLDPSLHPTYSPTPTASPSS
;
A
#
# COMPACT_ATOMS: atom_id res chain seq x y z
N MET A 1 21.73 -7.48 30.01
CA MET A 1 22.53 -8.04 28.90
C MET A 1 23.98 -7.71 29.13
N ARG A 2 24.89 -8.68 29.03
CA ARG A 2 26.34 -8.50 29.16
C ARG A 2 27.04 -8.96 27.89
N ARG A 3 28.24 -8.45 27.64
CA ARG A 3 29.13 -8.85 26.52
C ARG A 3 28.46 -8.91 25.13
N LEU A 4 27.55 -7.98 24.84
CA LEU A 4 26.95 -7.88 23.51
C LEU A 4 28.03 -7.60 22.46
N LYS A 5 28.09 -8.45 21.43
CA LYS A 5 28.94 -8.32 20.26
C LYS A 5 28.11 -8.55 19.00
N ALA A 6 28.48 -7.87 17.93
CA ALA A 6 27.95 -8.12 16.61
C ALA A 6 29.12 -8.10 15.61
N GLU A 7 29.25 -9.17 14.84
CA GLU A 7 30.37 -9.37 13.93
C GLU A 7 29.84 -9.84 12.57
N LEU A 8 30.54 -9.46 11.50
CA LEU A 8 30.25 -9.97 10.17
C LEU A 8 30.72 -11.42 10.08
N THR A 9 29.85 -12.29 9.60
CA THR A 9 30.26 -13.64 9.21
C THR A 9 30.55 -13.67 7.71
N GLU A 10 30.85 -14.86 7.18
CA GLU A 10 31.19 -15.05 5.77
C GLU A 10 30.15 -14.39 4.86
N LEU A 11 30.64 -13.53 3.95
CA LEU A 11 29.78 -12.79 3.04
C LEU A 11 29.13 -13.76 2.06
N VAL A 12 27.83 -13.65 1.91
CA VAL A 12 27.08 -14.34 0.86
C VAL A 12 26.74 -13.33 -0.24
N ALA A 13 26.46 -13.81 -1.45
CA ALA A 13 26.03 -12.94 -2.54
C ALA A 13 24.79 -12.14 -2.09
N ASP A 14 24.88 -10.82 -2.24
CA ASP A 14 23.80 -9.85 -1.95
C ASP A 14 23.27 -9.80 -0.51
N ALA A 15 23.95 -10.42 0.47
CA ALA A 15 23.60 -10.26 1.87
C ALA A 15 24.81 -10.19 2.82
N VAL A 16 24.63 -9.46 3.91
CA VAL A 16 25.64 -9.24 4.94
C VAL A 16 25.17 -9.91 6.24
N PRO A 17 25.56 -11.17 6.50
CA PRO A 17 25.14 -11.86 7.70
C PRO A 17 25.87 -11.29 8.92
N VAL A 18 25.10 -11.03 9.97
CA VAL A 18 25.58 -10.49 11.24
C VAL A 18 25.31 -11.49 12.34
N GLN A 19 26.37 -12.00 12.96
CA GLN A 19 26.26 -12.82 14.16
C GLN A 19 26.20 -11.90 15.38
N VAL A 20 25.11 -11.99 16.13
CA VAL A 20 24.94 -11.28 17.41
C VAL A 20 25.14 -12.27 18.55
N THR A 21 26.03 -11.94 19.48
CA THR A 21 26.31 -12.77 20.66
C THR A 21 26.19 -11.93 21.91
N PHE A 22 25.52 -12.44 22.94
CA PHE A 22 25.38 -11.78 24.23
C PHE A 22 25.26 -12.81 25.36
N GLU A 23 25.52 -12.36 26.58
CA GLU A 23 25.30 -13.13 27.79
C GLU A 23 24.03 -12.61 28.49
N SER A 24 23.07 -13.51 28.71
CA SER A 24 21.94 -13.28 29.60
C SER A 24 22.37 -13.52 31.05
N PRO A 25 21.92 -12.71 32.02
CA PRO A 25 22.05 -13.07 33.44
C PRO A 25 21.33 -14.39 33.70
N GLU A 26 21.95 -15.30 34.44
CA GLU A 26 21.27 -16.50 34.95
C GLU A 26 20.25 -16.06 36.00
N ASP A 27 18.96 -16.36 35.75
CA ASP A 27 17.93 -16.34 36.79
C ASP A 27 17.23 -17.71 36.76
N PRO A 28 17.67 -18.66 37.59
CA PRO A 28 17.10 -20.00 37.65
C PRO A 28 15.66 -20.02 38.20
N SER A 29 15.19 -18.92 38.78
CA SER A 29 13.93 -18.86 39.54
C SER A 29 12.81 -18.11 38.82
N SER A 30 13.15 -17.20 37.88
CA SER A 30 12.18 -16.42 37.12
C SER A 30 12.52 -16.48 35.63
N GLY A 31 11.85 -17.36 34.88
CA GLY A 31 12.06 -17.46 33.43
C GLY A 31 11.97 -16.09 32.77
N CYS A 32 12.84 -15.78 31.80
CA CYS A 32 13.03 -14.48 31.11
C CYS A 32 11.93 -13.40 31.33
N THR A 33 11.91 -12.76 32.52
CA THR A 33 10.82 -11.84 32.92
C THR A 33 11.01 -10.40 32.46
N LYS A 34 12.20 -10.05 31.97
CA LYS A 34 12.59 -8.69 31.60
C LYS A 34 13.21 -8.65 30.21
N THR A 35 12.74 -7.71 29.40
CA THR A 35 13.31 -7.40 28.09
C THR A 35 14.10 -6.10 28.16
N ALA A 36 15.27 -6.05 27.52
CA ALA A 36 16.07 -4.84 27.39
C ALA A 36 16.58 -4.70 25.96
N THR A 37 16.53 -3.47 25.42
CA THR A 37 17.09 -3.17 24.09
C THR A 37 18.56 -2.75 24.24
N ALA A 38 19.42 -3.27 23.38
CA ALA A 38 20.83 -2.88 23.30
C ALA A 38 21.23 -2.62 21.84
N LYS A 39 22.28 -1.82 21.64
CA LYS A 39 22.78 -1.45 20.31
C LYS A 39 24.16 -2.05 20.10
N ALA A 40 24.36 -2.71 18.98
CA ALA A 40 25.67 -3.11 18.47
C ALA A 40 25.96 -2.36 17.17
N ARG A 41 27.24 -2.09 16.88
CA ARG A 41 27.66 -1.44 15.64
C ARG A 41 28.46 -2.42 14.82
N VAL A 42 28.11 -2.54 13.54
CA VAL A 42 28.82 -3.36 12.57
C VAL A 42 29.28 -2.44 11.44
N LYS A 43 30.53 -2.60 11.03
CA LYS A 43 31.09 -1.87 9.88
C LYS A 43 30.94 -2.77 8.66
N LEU A 44 30.22 -2.29 7.64
CA LEU A 44 30.10 -2.97 6.36
C LEU A 44 31.48 -3.07 5.68
N PRO A 45 31.75 -4.15 4.92
CA PRO A 45 33.01 -4.31 4.20
C PRO A 45 33.20 -3.22 3.13
N GLU A 46 32.10 -2.78 2.55
CA GLU A 46 32.04 -1.69 1.58
C GLU A 46 30.97 -0.67 1.96
N PRO A 47 31.08 0.58 1.49
CA PRO A 47 30.00 1.55 1.60
C PRO A 47 28.71 1.03 0.97
N LEU A 48 27.56 1.30 1.61
CA LEU A 48 26.25 0.93 1.06
C LEU A 48 26.02 1.55 -0.33
N GLY A 49 26.54 2.76 -0.56
CA GLY A 49 26.39 3.49 -1.83
C GLY A 49 24.91 3.81 -2.08
N ASN A 50 24.44 3.50 -3.30
CA ASN A 50 23.05 3.68 -3.71
C ASN A 50 22.17 2.45 -3.46
N ARG A 51 22.71 1.41 -2.82
CA ARG A 51 21.98 0.16 -2.55
C ARG A 51 20.95 0.37 -1.45
N GLU A 52 19.85 -0.37 -1.56
CA GLU A 52 18.86 -0.49 -0.50
C GLU A 52 19.32 -1.53 0.54
N LEU A 53 19.02 -1.29 1.80
CA LEU A 53 19.32 -2.21 2.90
C LEU A 53 18.04 -2.88 3.37
N ALA A 54 17.93 -4.19 3.14
CA ALA A 54 16.84 -5.03 3.65
C ALA A 54 17.24 -5.64 5.01
N VAL A 55 16.38 -5.50 6.02
CA VAL A 55 16.61 -6.06 7.37
C VAL A 55 15.43 -6.94 7.79
N GLY A 56 15.73 -8.19 8.14
CA GLY A 56 14.75 -9.14 8.69
C GLY A 56 13.85 -9.81 7.65
N TYR A 57 12.81 -10.50 8.14
CA TYR A 57 11.77 -11.14 7.34
C TYR A 57 10.39 -11.00 8.03
N PRO A 58 9.34 -10.46 7.36
CA PRO A 58 9.41 -9.76 6.08
C PRO A 58 10.34 -8.55 6.16
N ALA A 59 11.10 -8.29 5.09
CA ALA A 59 12.20 -7.32 5.13
C ALA A 59 11.70 -5.87 5.22
N ALA A 60 12.17 -5.14 6.23
CA ALA A 60 12.10 -3.68 6.22
C ALA A 60 13.23 -3.14 5.32
N VAL A 61 12.88 -2.36 4.31
CA VAL A 61 13.84 -1.85 3.32
C VAL A 61 14.18 -0.38 3.63
N PHE A 62 15.46 -0.05 3.60
CA PHE A 62 15.97 1.28 3.90
C PHE A 62 16.84 1.80 2.76
N THR A 63 16.87 3.13 2.57
CA THR A 63 17.72 3.78 1.57
C THR A 63 18.49 4.96 2.16
N ALA A 64 19.69 5.20 1.62
CA ALA A 64 20.46 6.42 1.90
C ALA A 64 19.87 7.65 1.19
N GLN A 65 19.07 7.46 0.14
CA GLN A 65 18.52 8.54 -0.65
C GLN A 65 17.55 9.42 0.16
N GLY A 66 17.85 10.71 0.23
CA GLY A 66 17.08 11.68 1.00
C GLY A 66 17.26 11.55 2.52
N ALA A 67 18.19 10.72 3.01
CA ALA A 67 18.52 10.59 4.42
C ALA A 67 19.76 11.42 4.77
N LYS A 68 19.84 11.94 5.99
CA LYS A 68 21.04 12.60 6.51
C LYS A 68 22.00 11.55 7.07
N PRO A 69 23.24 11.40 6.55
CA PRO A 69 24.19 10.45 7.10
C PRO A 69 24.45 10.68 8.60
N PRO A 70 24.62 9.62 9.42
CA PRO A 70 24.69 8.20 9.05
C PRO A 70 23.32 7.48 9.05
N ALA A 71 22.20 8.21 9.15
CA ALA A 71 20.88 7.59 9.15
C ALA A 71 20.48 7.10 7.75
N LEU A 72 19.58 6.12 7.72
CA LEU A 72 18.87 5.68 6.51
C LEU A 72 17.39 5.99 6.66
N ARG A 73 16.72 6.22 5.53
CA ARG A 73 15.27 6.42 5.46
C ARG A 73 14.59 5.09 5.23
N LEU A 74 13.57 4.77 6.02
CA LEU A 74 12.69 3.62 5.76
C LEU A 74 11.90 3.86 4.47
N CYS A 75 11.86 2.85 3.61
CA CYS A 75 11.09 2.86 2.39
C CYS A 75 9.62 2.53 2.69
N GLY A 76 8.71 3.18 1.97
CA GLY A 76 7.27 2.91 2.12
C GLY A 76 6.83 1.73 1.28
N ASP A 77 5.53 1.46 1.29
CA ASP A 77 4.91 0.35 0.54
C ASP A 77 5.10 0.47 -0.98
N LEU A 78 5.38 1.67 -1.47
CA LEU A 78 5.67 1.99 -2.86
C LEU A 78 7.16 1.88 -3.21
N GLY A 79 7.97 1.36 -2.29
CA GLY A 79 9.42 1.25 -2.42
C GLY A 79 10.19 2.50 -1.98
N CYS A 80 11.50 2.49 -2.22
CA CYS A 80 12.39 3.57 -1.81
C CYS A 80 12.30 4.81 -2.71
N THR A 81 11.90 4.60 -3.97
CA THR A 81 11.77 5.62 -5.01
C THR A 81 10.36 5.53 -5.61
N PRO A 82 9.32 5.94 -4.88
CA PRO A 82 7.96 5.90 -5.40
C PRO A 82 7.86 6.80 -6.64
N PRO A 83 7.06 6.42 -7.66
CA PRO A 83 6.79 7.27 -8.81
C PRO A 83 6.26 8.65 -8.38
N ALA A 84 6.60 9.70 -9.13
CA ALA A 84 6.00 11.00 -8.89
C ALA A 84 4.49 10.97 -9.20
N THR A 85 3.71 11.80 -8.51
CA THR A 85 2.33 12.06 -8.89
C THR A 85 2.29 12.76 -10.25
N GLY A 86 1.36 12.33 -11.11
CA GLY A 86 1.26 12.84 -12.47
C GLY A 86 0.33 12.00 -13.33
N CYS A 87 0.20 12.37 -14.60
CA CYS A 87 -0.67 11.67 -15.54
C CYS A 87 0.10 10.61 -16.34
N THR A 88 0.58 9.58 -15.65
CA THR A 88 1.36 8.48 -16.22
C THR A 88 0.92 7.14 -15.63
N ALA A 89 1.14 6.05 -16.36
CA ALA A 89 0.76 4.71 -15.93
C ALA A 89 1.35 4.32 -14.56
N ASP A 90 2.64 4.57 -14.34
CA ASP A 90 3.31 4.29 -13.05
C ASP A 90 2.71 5.08 -11.88
N SER A 91 2.26 6.31 -12.17
CA SER A 91 1.60 7.16 -11.18
C SER A 91 0.19 6.64 -10.83
N TYR A 92 -0.51 6.06 -11.79
CA TYR A 92 -1.82 5.46 -11.54
C TYR A 92 -1.71 4.14 -10.78
N GLU A 93 -0.69 3.32 -11.06
CA GLU A 93 -0.38 2.13 -10.24
C GLU A 93 -0.08 2.51 -8.78
N GLN A 94 0.60 3.63 -8.57
CA GLN A 94 0.78 4.19 -7.23
C GLN A 94 -0.56 4.51 -6.55
N ALA A 95 -1.50 5.14 -7.28
CA ALA A 95 -2.82 5.49 -6.76
C ALA A 95 -3.66 4.25 -6.43
N VAL A 96 -3.63 3.22 -7.28
CA VAL A 96 -4.31 1.92 -7.04
C VAL A 96 -3.79 1.29 -5.75
N LYS A 97 -2.46 1.29 -5.52
CA LYS A 97 -1.87 0.77 -4.28
C LYS A 97 -2.20 1.60 -3.03
N ALA A 98 -2.61 2.86 -3.19
CA ALA A 98 -2.96 3.74 -2.07
C ALA A 98 -4.38 3.46 -1.52
N VAL A 99 -5.16 2.61 -2.19
CA VAL A 99 -6.48 2.16 -1.74
C VAL A 99 -6.45 0.65 -1.53
N ASP A 100 -7.21 0.17 -0.54
CA ASP A 100 -7.27 -1.26 -0.17
C ASP A 100 -8.16 -2.04 -1.18
N VAL A 101 -7.71 -2.10 -2.43
CA VAL A 101 -8.38 -2.82 -3.52
C VAL A 101 -7.66 -4.14 -3.82
N PRO A 102 -8.36 -5.18 -4.30
CA PRO A 102 -7.74 -6.47 -4.58
C PRO A 102 -6.61 -6.40 -5.63
N THR A 103 -5.67 -7.36 -5.57
CA THR A 103 -4.51 -7.44 -6.49
C THR A 103 -4.90 -7.44 -7.98
N HIS A 104 -6.06 -8.01 -8.32
CA HIS A 104 -6.57 -8.07 -9.69
C HIS A 104 -7.63 -6.99 -9.94
N THR A 105 -7.23 -5.73 -9.73
CA THR A 105 -8.03 -4.54 -10.01
C THR A 105 -7.76 -4.05 -11.43
N TYR A 106 -8.81 -3.68 -12.14
CA TYR A 106 -8.82 -3.05 -13.44
C TYR A 106 -9.06 -1.54 -13.27
N ARG A 107 -8.41 -0.74 -14.10
CA ARG A 107 -8.64 0.71 -14.20
C ARG A 107 -9.52 0.95 -15.42
N ASP A 108 -10.82 1.15 -15.19
CA ASP A 108 -11.80 1.24 -16.27
C ASP A 108 -11.86 2.64 -16.89
N ALA A 109 -11.54 3.68 -16.11
CA ALA A 109 -11.41 5.06 -16.58
C ALA A 109 -10.42 5.86 -15.72
N GLU A 110 -9.79 6.87 -16.34
CA GLU A 110 -8.72 7.68 -15.74
C GLU A 110 -8.88 9.15 -16.15
N HIS A 111 -8.99 10.06 -15.17
CA HIS A 111 -9.02 11.51 -15.41
C HIS A 111 -8.01 12.22 -14.52
N CYS A 112 -7.06 12.94 -15.11
CA CYS A 112 -5.93 13.51 -14.40
C CYS A 112 -5.56 14.90 -14.91
N ASP A 113 -5.22 15.81 -13.99
CA ASP A 113 -4.66 17.13 -14.31
C ASP A 113 -3.26 17.36 -13.70
N GLY A 114 -2.67 16.31 -13.12
CA GLY A 114 -1.37 16.33 -12.44
C GLY A 114 -1.43 16.73 -10.96
N LYS A 115 -2.52 17.36 -10.51
CA LYS A 115 -2.77 17.68 -9.09
C LYS A 115 -3.89 16.85 -8.49
N TRP A 116 -4.85 16.46 -9.32
CA TRP A 116 -6.03 15.69 -9.01
C TRP A 116 -6.13 14.51 -9.97
N LEU A 117 -6.70 13.43 -9.45
CA LEU A 117 -6.89 12.19 -10.19
C LEU A 117 -8.24 11.59 -9.82
N VAL A 118 -8.94 11.08 -10.82
CA VAL A 118 -10.13 10.22 -10.70
C VAL A 118 -9.80 8.89 -11.34
N LEU A 119 -10.02 7.80 -10.61
CA LEU A 119 -9.92 6.44 -11.13
C LEU A 119 -11.23 5.71 -10.90
N ASP A 120 -11.75 5.11 -11.96
CA ASP A 120 -12.81 4.11 -11.85
C ASP A 120 -12.13 2.75 -11.78
N LEU A 121 -12.26 2.10 -10.64
CA LEU A 121 -11.60 0.83 -10.35
C LEU A 121 -12.65 -0.27 -10.28
N SER A 122 -12.41 -1.41 -10.94
CA SER A 122 -13.22 -2.61 -10.75
C SER A 122 -12.37 -3.84 -10.48
N TRP A 123 -12.94 -4.83 -9.81
CA TRP A 123 -12.30 -6.11 -9.55
C TRP A 123 -13.32 -7.22 -9.72
N ARG A 124 -12.87 -8.35 -10.25
CA ARG A 124 -13.74 -9.52 -10.41
C ARG A 124 -14.11 -10.09 -9.06
N THR A 125 -15.37 -10.47 -8.95
CA THR A 125 -15.92 -11.20 -7.81
C THR A 125 -16.53 -12.50 -8.31
N GLY A 126 -16.53 -13.53 -7.46
CA GLY A 126 -17.01 -14.86 -7.83
C GLY A 126 -15.89 -15.89 -7.97
N PRO A 127 -16.25 -17.14 -8.34
CA PRO A 127 -15.31 -18.25 -8.41
C PRO A 127 -14.22 -18.04 -9.46
N ALA A 128 -13.05 -18.67 -9.27
CA ALA A 128 -12.01 -18.73 -10.28
C ALA A 128 -12.51 -19.57 -11.47
N CYS A 129 -12.98 -18.90 -12.51
CA CYS A 129 -13.52 -19.56 -13.69
C CYS A 129 -12.47 -19.79 -14.77
N GLY A 130 -12.57 -20.93 -15.47
CA GLY A 130 -11.85 -21.18 -16.72
C GLY A 130 -12.51 -20.48 -17.92
N ASP A 131 -12.17 -20.91 -19.14
CA ASP A 131 -12.52 -20.25 -20.41
C ASP A 131 -14.03 -20.25 -20.78
N GLN A 132 -14.90 -20.79 -19.93
CA GLN A 132 -16.34 -20.80 -20.20
C GLN A 132 -17.00 -19.49 -19.75
N ALA A 133 -17.79 -18.90 -20.65
CA ALA A 133 -18.59 -17.71 -20.43
C ALA A 133 -19.82 -18.01 -19.54
N ASP A 134 -19.58 -18.32 -18.26
CA ASP A 134 -20.64 -18.30 -17.26
C ASP A 134 -20.81 -16.85 -16.75
N SER A 135 -22.07 -16.40 -16.70
CA SER A 135 -22.46 -15.10 -16.15
C SER A 135 -21.91 -14.87 -14.74
N ALA A 136 -21.77 -15.90 -13.91
CA ALA A 136 -21.17 -15.83 -12.57
C ALA A 136 -19.67 -15.46 -12.60
N CYS A 137 -19.03 -15.60 -13.76
CA CYS A 137 -17.61 -15.29 -14.00
C CYS A 137 -17.38 -13.89 -14.57
N THR A 138 -18.47 -13.17 -14.86
CA THR A 138 -18.44 -11.78 -15.33
C THR A 138 -18.72 -10.76 -14.21
N SER A 139 -19.13 -11.24 -13.03
CA SER A 139 -19.38 -10.41 -11.86
C SER A 139 -18.16 -9.58 -11.47
N ARG A 140 -18.38 -8.29 -11.25
CA ARG A 140 -17.38 -7.34 -10.80
C ARG A 140 -17.99 -6.43 -9.75
N LEU A 141 -17.15 -5.96 -8.85
CA LEU A 141 -17.44 -4.77 -8.07
C LEU A 141 -16.55 -3.63 -8.55
N GLY A 142 -16.94 -2.40 -8.28
CA GLY A 142 -16.15 -1.24 -8.63
C GLY A 142 -16.56 0.02 -7.89
N ASP A 143 -15.58 0.89 -7.73
CA ASP A 143 -15.66 2.15 -7.01
C ASP A 143 -14.94 3.24 -7.81
N ARG A 144 -15.47 4.47 -7.76
CA ARG A 144 -14.77 5.65 -8.26
C ARG A 144 -14.04 6.32 -7.11
N TRP A 145 -12.74 6.48 -7.26
CA TRP A 145 -11.87 7.10 -6.28
C TRP A 145 -11.32 8.43 -6.75
N PHE A 146 -11.28 9.40 -5.83
CA PHE A 146 -10.74 10.73 -6.06
C PHE A 146 -9.50 10.93 -5.18
N TYR A 147 -8.44 11.45 -5.81
CA TYR A 147 -7.13 11.60 -5.20
C TYR A 147 -6.62 13.04 -5.33
N ARG A 148 -5.79 13.42 -4.36
CA ARG A 148 -4.98 14.63 -4.40
C ARG A 148 -3.50 14.27 -4.41
N ALA A 149 -2.73 14.95 -5.23
CA ALA A 149 -1.29 14.83 -5.23
C ALA A 149 -0.70 15.40 -3.92
N GLU A 150 0.01 14.57 -3.16
CA GLU A 150 0.83 14.98 -2.02
C GLU A 150 2.29 14.54 -2.23
N LYS A 151 3.20 15.03 -1.38
CA LYS A 151 4.63 14.64 -1.42
C LYS A 151 4.88 13.12 -1.40
N PRO A 152 4.20 12.31 -0.56
CA PRO A 152 4.42 10.87 -0.54
C PRO A 152 3.77 10.13 -1.72
N GLY A 153 2.92 10.77 -2.51
CA GLY A 153 2.17 10.13 -3.59
C GLY A 153 0.73 10.63 -3.68
N TRP A 154 -0.09 9.90 -4.42
CA TRP A 154 -1.53 10.11 -4.46
C TRP A 154 -2.18 9.77 -3.13
N LYS A 155 -2.98 10.72 -2.60
CA LYS A 155 -3.79 10.49 -1.40
C LYS A 155 -5.26 10.41 -1.76
N PRO A 156 -5.92 9.24 -1.55
CA PRO A 156 -7.36 9.15 -1.73
C PRO A 156 -8.07 9.99 -0.66
N PHE A 157 -9.12 10.70 -1.05
CA PHE A 157 -9.89 11.52 -0.11
C PHE A 157 -11.41 11.34 -0.23
N PHE A 158 -11.89 10.76 -1.34
CA PHE A 158 -13.31 10.55 -1.57
C PHE A 158 -13.56 9.35 -2.47
N ARG A 159 -14.68 8.66 -2.22
CA ARG A 159 -15.14 7.50 -2.97
C ARG A 159 -16.64 7.62 -3.19
N THR A 160 -17.10 7.34 -4.40
CA THR A 160 -18.53 7.32 -4.74
C THR A 160 -18.78 6.46 -5.97
N THR A 161 -20.04 6.28 -6.33
CA THR A 161 -20.50 5.75 -7.62
C THR A 161 -21.25 6.81 -8.43
N GLU A 162 -21.47 7.99 -7.85
CA GLU A 162 -22.18 9.09 -8.49
C GLU A 162 -21.39 9.71 -9.66
N GLY A 163 -22.13 10.19 -10.66
CA GLY A 163 -21.61 11.02 -11.73
C GLY A 163 -21.60 12.50 -11.39
N GLY A 164 -20.96 13.29 -12.24
CA GLY A 164 -20.92 14.74 -12.13
C GLY A 164 -20.04 15.27 -10.99
N CYS A 165 -20.16 16.58 -10.75
CA CYS A 165 -19.29 17.30 -9.82
C CYS A 165 -19.84 17.48 -8.40
N ARG A 166 -21.13 17.22 -8.16
CA ARG A 166 -21.76 17.60 -6.88
C ARG A 166 -21.08 16.91 -5.69
N ALA A 167 -21.08 15.58 -5.67
CA ALA A 167 -20.58 14.80 -4.54
C ALA A 167 -19.11 15.11 -4.19
N VAL A 168 -18.23 15.19 -5.19
CA VAL A 168 -16.82 15.50 -4.95
C VAL A 168 -16.60 16.94 -4.49
N ARG A 169 -17.35 17.91 -5.03
CA ARG A 169 -17.18 19.33 -4.67
C ARG A 169 -17.81 19.69 -3.33
N ASP A 170 -18.81 18.94 -2.89
CA ASP A 170 -19.31 19.04 -1.50
C ASP A 170 -18.22 18.61 -0.50
N ARG A 171 -17.33 17.68 -0.89
CA ARG A 171 -16.20 17.24 -0.06
C ARG A 171 -14.93 18.09 -0.20
N GLU A 172 -14.63 18.52 -1.42
CA GLU A 172 -13.46 19.31 -1.80
C GLU A 172 -13.87 20.38 -2.84
N PRO A 173 -14.28 21.58 -2.39
CA PRO A 173 -14.79 22.62 -3.27
C PRO A 173 -13.82 23.08 -4.36
N ALA A 174 -12.51 22.91 -4.13
CA ALA A 174 -11.45 23.25 -5.08
C ALA A 174 -11.21 22.16 -6.15
N PHE A 175 -11.99 21.07 -6.14
CA PHE A 175 -11.86 20.01 -7.14
C PHE A 175 -12.21 20.55 -8.55
N PRO A 176 -11.38 20.28 -9.58
CA PRO A 176 -11.57 20.87 -10.90
C PRO A 176 -12.84 20.35 -11.57
N THR A 177 -13.69 21.27 -12.02
CA THR A 177 -14.91 20.92 -12.75
C THR A 177 -14.63 20.12 -14.02
N ALA A 178 -13.51 20.38 -14.69
CA ALA A 178 -13.10 19.66 -15.90
C ALA A 178 -12.89 18.14 -15.67
N LEU A 179 -12.55 17.73 -14.44
CA LEU A 179 -12.35 16.31 -14.12
C LEU A 179 -13.62 15.58 -13.68
N CYS A 180 -14.70 16.31 -13.37
CA CYS A 180 -15.94 15.72 -12.89
C CYS A 180 -17.17 16.00 -13.76
N ALA A 181 -17.13 16.97 -14.66
CA ALA A 181 -18.32 17.42 -15.40
C ALA A 181 -18.90 16.35 -16.33
N SER A 182 -18.03 15.55 -16.95
CA SER A 182 -18.41 14.48 -17.87
C SER A 182 -18.47 13.09 -17.23
N LEU A 183 -18.32 13.00 -15.91
CA LEU A 183 -18.36 11.71 -15.23
C LEU A 183 -19.80 11.20 -15.23
N GLU A 184 -20.05 10.08 -15.92
CA GLU A 184 -21.29 9.35 -15.79
C GLU A 184 -21.31 8.58 -14.45
N PRO A 185 -22.49 8.30 -13.87
CA PRO A 185 -22.59 7.37 -12.75
C PRO A 185 -21.99 6.00 -13.12
N LEU A 186 -21.34 5.34 -12.16
CA LEU A 186 -20.87 3.98 -12.36
C LEU A 186 -22.04 3.04 -12.60
N ASP A 187 -21.80 1.97 -13.37
CA ASP A 187 -22.81 0.94 -13.60
C ASP A 187 -23.28 0.36 -12.26
N PRO A 188 -24.60 0.32 -11.98
CA PRO A 188 -25.13 -0.20 -10.72
C PRO A 188 -24.71 -1.64 -10.40
N SER A 189 -24.38 -2.44 -11.43
CA SER A 189 -23.86 -3.81 -11.25
C SER A 189 -22.49 -3.86 -10.57
N LEU A 190 -21.69 -2.79 -10.68
CA LEU A 190 -20.39 -2.66 -10.00
C LEU A 190 -20.54 -2.33 -8.52
N HIS A 191 -21.69 -1.83 -8.08
CA HIS A 191 -21.90 -1.48 -6.68
C HIS A 191 -23.33 -1.82 -6.23
N PRO A 192 -23.69 -3.12 -6.20
CA PRO A 192 -25.04 -3.55 -5.91
C PRO A 192 -25.43 -3.14 -4.48
N THR A 193 -26.45 -2.29 -4.37
CA THR A 193 -27.11 -2.02 -3.09
C THR A 193 -27.99 -3.20 -2.73
N TYR A 194 -27.49 -4.10 -1.88
CA TYR A 194 -28.33 -5.12 -1.28
C TYR A 194 -29.31 -4.46 -0.30
N SER A 195 -30.58 -4.42 -0.68
CA SER A 195 -31.64 -4.17 0.31
C SER A 195 -31.69 -5.37 1.27
N PRO A 196 -31.78 -5.16 2.59
CA PRO A 196 -31.96 -6.28 3.51
C PRO A 196 -33.26 -6.98 3.15
N THR A 197 -33.17 -8.27 2.80
CA THR A 197 -34.33 -9.10 2.51
C THR A 197 -35.24 -9.08 3.75
N PRO A 198 -36.55 -8.75 3.63
CA PRO A 198 -37.43 -8.81 4.78
C PRO A 198 -37.48 -10.25 5.29
N THR A 199 -37.01 -10.46 6.52
CA THR A 199 -37.14 -11.73 7.23
C THR A 199 -38.61 -12.13 7.21
N ALA A 200 -38.92 -13.26 6.58
CA ALA A 200 -40.26 -13.82 6.55
C ALA A 200 -40.80 -13.90 7.99
N SER A 201 -41.93 -13.24 8.26
CA SER A 201 -42.60 -13.33 9.55
C SER A 201 -43.04 -14.78 9.81
N PRO A 202 -42.79 -15.34 11.00
CA PRO A 202 -43.32 -16.66 11.32
C PRO A 202 -44.85 -16.57 11.36
N SER A 203 -45.51 -17.44 10.60
CA SER A 203 -46.95 -17.62 10.65
C SER A 203 -47.35 -18.13 12.04
N SER A 204 -48.34 -17.47 12.65
CA SER A 204 -48.96 -17.87 13.93
C SER A 204 -49.89 -19.06 13.76
#